data_AF-I1SRG4-F1
#
_entry.id   AF-I1SRG4-F1
#
_cell.length_a   1.000
_cell.length_b   1.000
_cell.length_c   1.000
_cell.angle_alpha   90.00
_cell.angle_beta   90.00
_cell.angle_gamma   90.00
#
_symmetry.space_group_name_H-M   'P 1'
#
loop_
_entity.id
_entity.type
_entity.pdbx_description
1 polymer ?
#
loop_
_entity_poly.entity_id
_entity_poly.type
_entity_poly.pdbx_seq_one_letter_code
_entity_poly.pdbx_strand_id
1 'polypeptide(L)'
;MECLCRLHHRPRSEEELSDSLSECDENEKNMCEGEQITKLSRYHQLWALHLVSVSVLTDSGSEMVEAELRGIQIVTSPYTITFKRTPKYFKPGMSFDVAVEVLNPDESPAENIPVVVTPGPVRGFTAANSMARLTINTATQDDGQQIIAKTDDPNISPERQAEATMEAKQYITNSKTYIHIGVDASEVKLGDNLKINLNLNKQPSGSKDITYLITSRGQLVKFGRHKTIGQVLISLIVPVTQEMLPSFRIVAFYHPTDNEVVSDSVWVDVKDSCMGSLTLEQARPAASYEPRWMFSLKVSGDPGATVGLVAVDKGVYVLNSKHRLTQKKIWDEVEKYDTGCTPGGGKNGLGVFFDAGLLFESST
;
A
#
# COMPACT_ATOMS: atom_id res chain seq x y z
N MET A 1 3.08 -20.75 -8.18
CA MET A 1 2.24 -21.89 -7.78
C MET A 1 0.91 -21.32 -7.32
N GLU A 2 -0.20 -21.76 -7.92
CA GLU A 2 -1.55 -21.31 -7.61
C GLU A 2 -1.93 -21.73 -6.17
N CYS A 3 -2.43 -20.80 -5.35
CA CYS A 3 -3.09 -21.13 -4.09
C CYS A 3 -4.33 -21.99 -4.39
N LEU A 4 -4.31 -23.24 -3.97
CA LEU A 4 -5.36 -24.22 -4.22
C LEU A 4 -6.15 -24.58 -2.95
N CYS A 5 -6.33 -23.68 -1.98
CA CYS A 5 -7.42 -23.83 -1.00
C CYS A 5 -8.71 -23.23 -1.60
N ARG A 6 -9.41 -24.01 -2.46
CA ARG A 6 -10.79 -23.68 -2.91
C ARG A 6 -11.76 -23.90 -1.74
N LEU A 7 -12.12 -22.84 -1.04
CA LEU A 7 -13.31 -22.83 -0.18
C LEU A 7 -14.54 -23.04 -1.08
N HIS A 8 -15.13 -24.23 -1.01
CA HIS A 8 -16.33 -24.58 -1.78
C HIS A 8 -17.58 -23.76 -1.38
N HIS A 9 -17.55 -23.08 -0.23
CA HIS A 9 -18.59 -22.14 0.22
C HIS A 9 -18.01 -20.98 1.06
N ARG A 10 -18.70 -19.82 1.07
CA ARG A 10 -18.41 -18.68 1.96
C ARG A 10 -18.85 -19.03 3.39
N PRO A 11 -17.94 -19.08 4.38
CA PRO A 11 -18.30 -19.33 5.78
C PRO A 11 -19.05 -18.14 6.37
N ARG A 12 -20.01 -18.40 7.27
CA ARG A 12 -20.88 -17.39 7.90
C ARG A 12 -20.57 -17.15 9.39
N SER A 13 -19.62 -17.88 9.98
CA SER A 13 -19.19 -17.74 11.37
C SER A 13 -17.70 -18.09 11.57
N GLU A 14 -17.11 -17.68 12.70
CA GLU A 14 -15.73 -18.01 13.08
C GLU A 14 -15.52 -19.52 13.33
N GLU A 15 -16.54 -20.23 13.81
CA GLU A 15 -16.48 -21.69 14.02
C GLU A 15 -16.39 -22.47 12.70
N GLU A 16 -17.11 -22.05 11.63
CA GLU A 16 -17.00 -22.66 10.30
C GLU A 16 -15.63 -22.41 9.62
N LEU A 17 -14.96 -21.32 10.00
CA LEU A 17 -13.62 -20.98 9.51
C LEU A 17 -12.53 -21.86 10.16
N SER A 18 -12.66 -22.12 11.45
CA SER A 18 -11.80 -23.03 12.22
C SER A 18 -11.78 -24.43 11.61
N ASP A 19 -12.96 -24.99 11.32
CA ASP A 19 -13.09 -26.35 10.79
C ASP A 19 -12.55 -26.48 9.36
N SER A 20 -12.73 -25.45 8.52
CA SER A 20 -12.27 -25.46 7.12
C SER A 20 -10.77 -25.18 6.94
N LEU A 21 -10.10 -24.58 7.93
CA LEU A 21 -8.65 -24.33 7.94
C LEU A 21 -7.84 -25.47 8.60
N SER A 22 -8.49 -26.55 9.02
CA SER A 22 -7.84 -27.73 9.61
C SER A 22 -7.11 -28.62 8.57
N GLU A 23 -7.34 -28.40 7.26
CA GLU A 23 -6.76 -29.18 6.16
C GLU A 23 -5.67 -28.44 5.33
N CYS A 24 -5.36 -27.16 5.59
CA CYS A 24 -4.32 -26.41 4.86
C CYS A 24 -3.01 -26.32 5.71
N ASP A 25 -1.85 -26.30 5.04
CA ASP A 25 -0.50 -26.28 5.63
C ASP A 25 -0.25 -25.00 6.48
N GLU A 26 0.52 -25.08 7.58
CA GLU A 26 0.60 -24.03 8.63
C GLU A 26 1.07 -22.64 8.11
N ASN A 27 1.80 -22.60 6.99
CA ASN A 27 2.26 -21.35 6.38
C ASN A 27 1.22 -20.67 5.48
N GLU A 28 0.28 -21.41 4.88
CA GLU A 28 -0.83 -20.83 4.09
C GLU A 28 -1.96 -20.31 4.98
N LYS A 29 -2.09 -20.89 6.18
CA LYS A 29 -3.10 -20.54 7.20
C LYS A 29 -2.99 -19.09 7.66
N ASN A 30 -1.77 -18.61 7.90
CA ASN A 30 -1.49 -17.25 8.40
C ASN A 30 -1.85 -16.13 7.40
N MET A 31 -1.87 -16.42 6.10
CA MET A 31 -2.20 -15.44 5.05
C MET A 31 -3.71 -15.35 4.81
N CYS A 32 -4.41 -16.50 4.77
CA CYS A 32 -5.86 -16.56 4.71
C CYS A 32 -6.51 -15.97 5.98
N GLU A 33 -5.92 -16.19 7.16
CA GLU A 33 -6.41 -15.60 8.40
C GLU A 33 -6.29 -14.07 8.37
N GLY A 34 -5.19 -13.47 7.91
CA GLY A 34 -5.03 -12.01 7.89
C GLY A 34 -6.06 -11.26 7.03
N GLU A 35 -6.37 -11.81 5.84
CA GLU A 35 -7.32 -11.22 4.88
C GLU A 35 -8.79 -11.51 5.26
N GLN A 36 -9.07 -12.67 5.87
CA GLN A 36 -10.39 -13.02 6.41
C GLN A 36 -10.70 -12.24 7.70
N ILE A 37 -9.72 -12.04 8.59
CA ILE A 37 -9.87 -11.26 9.83
C ILE A 37 -10.17 -9.79 9.51
N THR A 38 -9.56 -9.20 8.48
CA THR A 38 -9.94 -7.84 8.02
C THR A 38 -11.35 -7.77 7.43
N LYS A 39 -11.86 -8.87 6.86
CA LYS A 39 -13.27 -8.97 6.43
C LYS A 39 -14.23 -9.21 7.61
N LEU A 40 -13.81 -9.95 8.64
CA LEU A 40 -14.59 -10.25 9.84
C LEU A 40 -14.69 -9.06 10.81
N SER A 41 -13.63 -8.28 10.99
CA SER A 41 -13.69 -7.01 11.73
C SER A 41 -14.65 -6.01 11.07
N ARG A 42 -14.79 -6.07 9.74
CA ARG A 42 -15.72 -5.26 8.96
C ARG A 42 -17.20 -5.64 9.18
N TYR A 43 -17.49 -6.93 9.40
CA TYR A 43 -18.84 -7.38 9.77
C TYR A 43 -19.32 -6.75 11.09
N HIS A 44 -18.40 -6.41 12.00
CA HIS A 44 -18.74 -5.75 13.26
C HIS A 44 -19.04 -4.24 13.12
N GLN A 45 -18.68 -3.59 12.01
CA GLN A 45 -18.92 -2.16 11.78
C GLN A 45 -20.10 -1.86 10.84
N LEU A 46 -20.56 -2.84 10.06
CA LEU A 46 -21.54 -2.65 8.99
C LEU A 46 -22.89 -3.24 9.40
N TRP A 47 -23.88 -2.38 9.63
CA TRP A 47 -25.18 -2.82 10.17
C TRP A 47 -26.27 -3.03 9.12
N ALA A 48 -26.20 -2.29 8.01
CA ALA A 48 -27.07 -2.49 6.84
C ALA A 48 -26.51 -1.80 5.59
N LEU A 49 -27.12 -2.10 4.44
CA LEU A 49 -26.87 -1.45 3.15
C LEU A 49 -28.17 -0.80 2.69
N HIS A 50 -28.11 0.49 2.34
CA HIS A 50 -29.22 1.19 1.69
C HIS A 50 -29.05 1.23 0.17
N LEU A 51 -30.18 1.21 -0.51
CA LEU A 51 -30.31 1.44 -1.95
C LEU A 51 -31.35 2.52 -2.17
N VAL A 52 -31.01 3.51 -2.98
CA VAL A 52 -31.93 4.56 -3.41
C VAL A 52 -32.12 4.41 -4.91
N SER A 53 -33.36 4.19 -5.35
CA SER A 53 -33.71 4.18 -6.77
C SER A 53 -34.45 5.47 -7.10
N VAL A 54 -34.04 6.13 -8.18
CA VAL A 54 -34.59 7.40 -8.65
C VAL A 54 -34.98 7.23 -10.11
N SER A 55 -36.24 7.51 -10.42
CA SER A 55 -36.75 7.56 -11.79
C SER A 55 -37.13 8.99 -12.13
N VAL A 56 -36.57 9.52 -13.21
CA VAL A 56 -36.83 10.88 -13.70
C VAL A 56 -37.51 10.77 -15.06
N LEU A 57 -38.65 11.45 -15.20
CA LEU A 57 -39.40 11.55 -16.44
C LEU A 57 -39.33 12.99 -16.92
N THR A 58 -39.07 13.19 -18.22
CA THR A 58 -39.16 14.52 -18.83
C THR A 58 -40.57 15.08 -18.72
N ASP A 59 -40.72 16.41 -18.61
CA ASP A 59 -42.04 17.06 -18.52
C ASP A 59 -42.96 16.73 -19.72
N SER A 60 -42.38 16.47 -20.90
CA SER A 60 -43.09 16.01 -22.10
C SER A 60 -43.57 14.55 -22.04
N GLY A 61 -43.12 13.77 -21.05
CA GLY A 61 -43.35 12.34 -20.93
C GLY A 61 -42.62 11.47 -21.97
N SER A 62 -41.72 12.05 -22.77
CA SER A 62 -41.09 11.36 -23.90
C SER A 62 -39.92 10.46 -23.50
N GLU A 63 -39.21 10.79 -22.41
CA GLU A 63 -38.04 10.04 -21.96
C GLU A 63 -38.11 9.81 -20.45
N MET A 64 -37.76 8.59 -20.02
CA MET A 64 -37.61 8.20 -18.63
C MET A 64 -36.22 7.63 -18.42
N VAL A 65 -35.55 8.04 -17.36
CA VAL A 65 -34.25 7.50 -16.95
C VAL A 65 -34.34 7.07 -15.50
N GLU A 66 -33.81 5.88 -15.22
CA GLU A 66 -33.68 5.36 -13.86
C GLU A 66 -32.21 5.29 -13.47
N ALA A 67 -31.92 5.68 -12.24
CA ALA A 67 -30.60 5.57 -11.65
C ALA A 67 -30.72 5.03 -10.23
N GLU A 68 -29.79 4.16 -9.87
CA GLU A 68 -29.72 3.60 -8.54
C GLU A 68 -28.43 4.01 -7.86
N LEU A 69 -28.54 4.62 -6.68
CA LEU A 69 -27.44 4.78 -5.76
C LEU A 69 -27.40 3.56 -4.85
N ARG A 70 -26.42 2.69 -5.10
CA ARG A 70 -26.15 1.49 -4.31
C ARG A 70 -24.93 1.71 -3.41
N GLY A 71 -24.78 0.87 -2.39
CA GLY A 71 -23.55 0.83 -1.59
C GLY A 71 -23.46 1.91 -0.52
N ILE A 72 -24.58 2.54 -0.14
CA ILE A 72 -24.64 3.39 1.05
C ILE A 72 -24.53 2.47 2.25
N GLN A 73 -23.33 2.41 2.82
CA GLN A 73 -23.06 1.64 4.01
C GLN A 73 -23.52 2.44 5.21
N ILE A 74 -24.22 1.75 6.10
CA ILE A 74 -24.52 2.34 7.38
C ILE A 74 -23.62 1.73 8.44
N VAL A 75 -22.95 2.63 9.15
CA VAL A 75 -21.78 2.37 9.98
C VAL A 75 -21.84 3.18 11.28
N THR A 76 -21.15 2.69 12.30
CA THR A 76 -21.03 3.39 13.59
C THR A 76 -20.04 4.54 13.51
N SER A 77 -18.93 4.35 12.79
CA SER A 77 -17.92 5.36 12.50
C SER A 77 -17.93 5.74 11.01
N PRO A 78 -17.73 7.02 10.65
CA PRO A 78 -17.64 7.44 9.24
C PRO A 78 -16.31 7.06 8.58
N TYR A 79 -15.37 6.46 9.31
CA TYR A 79 -14.08 6.03 8.75
C TYR A 79 -13.74 4.59 9.14
N THR A 80 -12.83 3.99 8.39
CA THR A 80 -12.18 2.73 8.75
C THR A 80 -10.68 2.94 8.74
N ILE A 81 -9.99 2.46 9.78
CA ILE A 81 -8.53 2.49 9.89
C ILE A 81 -7.96 1.11 9.59
N THR A 82 -6.89 1.04 8.80
CA THR A 82 -6.11 -0.19 8.61
C THR A 82 -4.60 0.05 8.74
N PHE A 83 -3.88 -1.01 9.11
CA PHE A 83 -2.41 -1.01 9.21
C PHE A 83 -1.75 -1.84 8.10
N LYS A 84 -2.42 -2.02 6.95
CA LYS A 84 -1.94 -2.89 5.87
C LYS A 84 -0.54 -2.55 5.38
N ARG A 85 -0.17 -1.26 5.45
CA ARG A 85 1.14 -0.74 5.01
C ARG A 85 2.13 -0.52 6.17
N THR A 86 1.81 -0.94 7.39
CA THR A 86 2.73 -0.89 8.53
C THR A 86 3.51 -2.21 8.66
N PRO A 87 4.85 -2.18 8.80
CA PRO A 87 5.64 -3.38 9.11
C PRO A 87 5.16 -4.08 10.39
N LYS A 88 5.23 -5.41 10.47
CA LYS A 88 4.86 -6.14 11.71
C LYS A 88 5.97 -6.23 12.74
N TYR A 89 7.20 -5.86 12.35
CA TYR A 89 8.39 -6.02 13.18
C TYR A 89 9.17 -4.71 13.32
N PHE A 90 9.49 -4.33 14.56
CA PHE A 90 10.27 -3.14 14.87
C PHE A 90 11.65 -3.51 15.42
N LYS A 91 12.60 -2.56 15.37
CA LYS A 91 13.95 -2.73 15.93
C LYS A 91 14.02 -1.99 17.26
N PRO A 92 14.22 -2.68 18.40
CA PRO A 92 14.20 -2.06 19.72
C PRO A 92 15.20 -0.90 19.86
N GLY A 93 14.74 0.24 20.38
CA GLY A 93 15.55 1.44 20.56
C GLY A 93 15.78 2.26 19.28
N MET A 94 15.13 1.88 18.17
CA MET A 94 15.07 2.69 16.95
C MET A 94 13.67 3.26 16.75
N SER A 95 13.58 4.27 15.87
CA SER A 95 12.30 4.77 15.40
C SER A 95 11.52 3.68 14.65
N PHE A 96 10.20 3.73 14.74
CA PHE A 96 9.30 2.83 14.04
C PHE A 96 8.22 3.63 13.32
N ASP A 97 8.16 3.47 12.00
CA ASP A 97 7.19 4.18 11.16
C ASP A 97 5.88 3.38 11.08
N VAL A 98 4.83 3.95 11.63
CA VAL A 98 3.46 3.43 11.56
C VAL A 98 2.77 4.08 10.37
N ALA A 99 2.36 3.27 9.41
CA ALA A 99 1.63 3.71 8.23
C ALA A 99 0.14 3.35 8.37
N VAL A 100 -0.65 4.36 8.69
CA VAL A 100 -2.09 4.26 8.94
C VAL A 100 -2.84 4.62 7.66
N GLU A 101 -3.70 3.73 7.19
CA GLU A 101 -4.63 3.98 6.09
C GLU A 101 -6.00 4.34 6.67
N VAL A 102 -6.59 5.45 6.22
CA VAL A 102 -7.95 5.85 6.60
C VAL A 102 -8.83 5.95 5.36
N LEU A 103 -9.89 5.15 5.32
CA LEU A 103 -10.82 5.11 4.19
C LEU A 103 -12.22 5.53 4.65
N ASN A 104 -12.99 6.05 3.69
CA ASN A 104 -14.44 6.17 3.84
C ASN A 104 -15.09 4.77 3.84
N PRO A 105 -16.37 4.64 4.23
CA PRO A 105 -17.02 3.34 4.29
C PRO A 105 -17.07 2.65 2.91
N ASP A 106 -17.21 3.42 1.84
CA ASP A 106 -17.19 2.93 0.46
C ASP A 106 -15.79 2.61 -0.10
N GLU A 107 -14.77 2.58 0.76
CA GLU A 107 -13.34 2.37 0.44
C GLU A 107 -12.70 3.50 -0.37
N SER A 108 -13.41 4.61 -0.60
CA SER A 108 -12.81 5.77 -1.23
C SER A 108 -11.78 6.43 -0.30
N PRO A 109 -10.74 7.07 -0.88
CA PRO A 109 -9.73 7.74 -0.08
C PRO A 109 -10.30 8.86 0.80
N ALA A 110 -10.04 8.82 2.11
CA ALA A 110 -10.21 9.93 3.04
C ALA A 110 -8.90 10.72 3.22
N GLU A 111 -8.82 11.89 2.58
CA GLU A 111 -7.69 12.83 2.67
C GLU A 111 -7.89 13.84 3.81
N ASN A 112 -6.77 14.29 4.39
CA ASN A 112 -6.71 15.35 5.41
C ASN A 112 -7.47 15.00 6.70
N ILE A 113 -7.55 13.71 7.04
CA ILE A 113 -8.17 13.25 8.29
C ILE A 113 -7.12 13.26 9.40
N PRO A 114 -7.35 13.96 10.52
CA PRO A 114 -6.46 13.94 11.67
C PRO A 114 -6.46 12.55 12.33
N VAL A 115 -5.28 12.03 12.59
CA VAL A 115 -5.05 10.73 13.22
C VAL A 115 -4.05 10.85 14.37
N VAL A 116 -4.28 10.05 15.41
CA VAL A 116 -3.41 9.95 16.59
C VAL A 116 -2.96 8.51 16.73
N VAL A 117 -1.67 8.29 16.98
CA VAL A 117 -1.08 6.96 17.18
C VAL A 117 -0.42 6.85 18.55
N THR A 118 -0.71 5.76 19.25
CA THR A 118 -0.09 5.39 20.54
C THR A 118 0.76 4.13 20.39
N PRO A 119 1.82 3.90 21.20
CA PRO A 119 2.28 4.73 22.31
C PRO A 119 2.98 6.01 21.84
N GLY A 120 2.53 7.16 22.37
CA GLY A 120 3.07 8.48 22.05
C GLY A 120 1.96 9.51 21.77
N PRO A 121 2.23 10.82 21.92
CA PRO A 121 1.32 11.88 21.51
C PRO A 121 1.51 12.22 20.02
N VAL A 122 1.69 11.22 19.16
CA VAL A 122 2.01 11.44 17.74
C VAL A 122 0.72 11.70 16.97
N ARG A 123 0.68 12.85 16.29
CA ARG A 123 -0.47 13.31 15.52
C ARG A 123 -0.05 13.59 14.08
N GLY A 124 -0.93 13.29 13.15
CA GLY A 124 -0.72 13.57 11.73
C GLY A 124 -2.03 13.68 10.98
N PHE A 125 -1.91 13.88 9.68
CA PHE A 125 -3.04 13.95 8.75
C PHE A 125 -2.82 12.97 7.62
N THR A 126 -3.90 12.38 7.11
CA THR A 126 -3.82 11.56 5.91
C THR A 126 -3.53 12.42 4.67
N ALA A 127 -2.70 11.91 3.78
CA ALA A 127 -2.44 12.51 2.47
C ALA A 127 -3.53 12.13 1.46
N ALA A 128 -3.41 12.61 0.21
CA ALA A 128 -4.34 12.32 -0.89
C ALA A 128 -4.52 10.81 -1.20
N ASN A 129 -3.52 9.99 -0.86
CA ASN A 129 -3.59 8.52 -0.97
C ASN A 129 -4.12 7.85 0.31
N SER A 130 -4.77 8.59 1.20
CA SER A 130 -5.33 8.12 2.47
C SER A 130 -4.34 7.61 3.52
N MET A 131 -3.05 7.80 3.30
CA MET A 131 -2.03 7.35 4.21
C MET A 131 -1.53 8.47 5.12
N ALA A 132 -1.36 8.16 6.39
CA ALA A 132 -0.57 8.93 7.33
C ALA A 132 0.60 8.07 7.81
N ARG A 133 1.84 8.54 7.58
CA ARG A 133 3.05 7.88 8.08
C ARG A 133 3.54 8.62 9.31
N LEU A 134 3.54 7.94 10.45
CA LEU A 134 3.80 8.52 11.77
C LEU A 134 4.88 7.73 12.47
N THR A 135 5.94 8.42 12.89
CA THR A 135 7.07 7.77 13.56
C THR A 135 6.86 7.76 15.07
N ILE A 136 6.92 6.58 15.67
CA ILE A 136 6.96 6.40 17.13
C ILE A 136 8.35 5.96 17.57
N ASN A 137 8.69 6.24 18.84
CA ASN A 137 9.94 5.77 19.43
C ASN A 137 9.67 4.47 20.19
N THR A 138 10.46 3.43 19.91
CA THR A 138 10.31 2.12 20.55
C THR A 138 11.27 1.98 21.74
N ALA A 139 10.81 1.38 22.84
CA ALA A 139 11.69 1.10 23.97
C ALA A 139 12.47 -0.21 23.77
N THR A 140 13.55 -0.38 24.54
CA THR A 140 14.45 -1.53 24.40
C THR A 140 14.02 -2.77 25.19
N GLN A 141 12.95 -2.69 25.98
CA GLN A 141 12.51 -3.74 26.92
C GLN A 141 11.16 -4.38 26.57
N ASP A 142 10.49 -3.94 25.51
CA ASP A 142 9.11 -4.36 25.19
C ASP A 142 9.08 -5.56 24.24
N ASP A 143 8.85 -6.78 24.73
CA ASP A 143 8.79 -8.01 23.91
C ASP A 143 7.80 -7.94 22.72
N GLY A 144 6.84 -7.02 22.80
CA GLY A 144 5.98 -6.57 21.71
C GLY A 144 5.30 -5.26 22.12
N GLN A 145 4.86 -4.48 21.13
CA GLN A 145 4.20 -3.19 21.33
C GLN A 145 2.82 -3.21 20.70
N GLN A 146 1.79 -2.99 21.51
CA GLN A 146 0.46 -2.69 21.00
C GLN A 146 0.44 -1.24 20.50
N ILE A 147 -0.03 -1.05 19.27
CA ILE A 147 -0.15 0.24 18.60
C ILE A 147 -1.62 0.49 18.33
N ILE A 148 -2.12 1.64 18.76
CA ILE A 148 -3.53 2.03 18.55
C ILE A 148 -3.53 3.30 17.71
N ALA A 149 -4.28 3.28 16.62
CA ALA A 149 -4.56 4.44 15.79
C ALA A 149 -6.01 4.84 15.94
N LYS A 150 -6.27 6.14 16.09
CA LYS A 150 -7.60 6.71 16.24
C LYS A 150 -7.75 7.98 15.41
N THR A 151 -8.89 8.18 14.76
CA THR A 151 -9.22 9.47 14.13
C THR A 151 -9.54 10.52 15.20
N ASP A 152 -9.18 11.78 14.95
CA ASP A 152 -9.39 12.91 15.87
C ASP A 152 -10.07 14.08 15.15
N ASP A 153 -11.09 13.78 14.33
CA ASP A 153 -11.83 14.79 13.56
C ASP A 153 -12.75 15.60 14.49
N PRO A 154 -12.60 16.93 14.58
CA PRO A 154 -13.39 17.76 15.50
C PRO A 154 -14.89 17.79 15.20
N ASN A 155 -15.31 17.41 14.00
CA ASN A 155 -16.73 17.38 13.61
C ASN A 155 -17.43 16.07 13.98
N ILE A 156 -16.69 15.08 14.48
CA ILE A 156 -17.19 13.75 14.83
C ILE A 156 -17.09 13.55 16.34
N SER A 157 -18.17 13.05 16.95
CA SER A 157 -18.18 12.80 18.40
C SER A 157 -17.14 11.74 18.79
N PRO A 158 -16.58 11.79 20.01
CA PRO A 158 -15.51 10.88 20.43
C PRO A 158 -15.84 9.39 20.31
N GLU A 159 -17.12 9.03 20.44
CA GLU A 159 -17.64 7.67 20.38
C GLU A 159 -17.77 7.14 18.94
N ARG A 160 -17.77 8.05 17.96
CA ARG A 160 -17.90 7.72 16.53
C ARG A 160 -16.58 7.82 15.78
N GLN A 161 -15.49 8.22 16.44
CA GLN A 161 -14.16 8.16 15.85
C GLN A 161 -13.77 6.71 15.54
N ALA A 162 -13.11 6.50 14.40
CA ALA A 162 -12.60 5.18 14.06
C ALA A 162 -11.39 4.87 14.93
N GLU A 163 -11.28 3.61 15.36
CA GLU A 163 -10.15 3.12 16.14
C GLU A 163 -9.74 1.75 15.61
N ALA A 164 -8.44 1.52 15.51
CA ALA A 164 -7.88 0.23 15.18
C ALA A 164 -6.61 -0.02 15.98
N THR A 165 -6.37 -1.31 16.24
CA THR A 165 -5.22 -1.76 17.03
C THR A 165 -4.43 -2.80 16.27
N MET A 166 -3.11 -2.74 16.37
CA MET A 166 -2.20 -3.78 15.88
C MET A 166 -1.15 -4.13 16.94
N GLU A 167 -0.53 -5.28 16.79
CA GLU A 167 0.63 -5.70 17.57
C GLU A 167 1.87 -5.69 16.68
N ALA A 168 2.91 -4.96 17.08
CA ALA A 168 4.22 -4.98 16.46
C ALA A 168 5.19 -5.77 17.35
N LYS A 169 5.97 -6.68 16.76
CA LYS A 169 6.91 -7.55 17.48
C LYS A 169 8.35 -7.11 17.29
N GLN A 170 9.25 -7.48 18.20
CA GLN A 170 10.67 -7.16 18.02
C GLN A 170 11.31 -7.99 16.89
N TYR A 171 12.25 -7.37 16.19
CA TYR A 171 13.20 -8.04 15.30
C TYR A 171 14.22 -8.86 16.11
N ILE A 172 14.43 -10.12 15.72
CA ILE A 172 15.26 -11.07 16.46
C ILE A 172 16.66 -11.16 15.84
N THR A 173 17.68 -10.96 16.68
CA THR A 173 19.12 -11.05 16.35
C THR A 173 19.90 -11.48 17.59
N ASN A 174 21.00 -12.21 17.38
CA ASN A 174 21.85 -12.69 18.47
C ASN A 174 22.73 -11.56 19.03
N SER A 175 23.23 -10.67 18.17
CA SER A 175 24.15 -9.59 18.57
C SER A 175 23.45 -8.31 19.05
N LYS A 176 22.11 -8.25 18.99
CA LYS A 176 21.33 -7.03 19.21
C LYS A 176 21.86 -5.88 18.32
N THR A 177 22.22 -6.21 17.09
CA THR A 177 22.62 -5.24 16.06
C THR A 177 21.51 -5.12 15.03
N TYR A 178 21.27 -3.90 14.58
CA TYR A 178 20.16 -3.57 13.70
C TYR A 178 20.64 -2.66 12.58
N ILE A 179 20.01 -2.81 11.42
CA ILE A 179 19.96 -1.78 10.38
C ILE A 179 18.50 -1.34 10.26
N HIS A 180 18.28 -0.05 10.08
CA HIS A 180 16.97 0.51 9.82
C HIS A 180 17.01 1.42 8.60
N ILE A 181 16.12 1.17 7.63
CA ILE A 181 15.97 2.02 6.45
C ILE A 181 14.92 3.09 6.75
N GLY A 182 15.38 4.33 6.90
CA GLY A 182 14.52 5.51 7.01
C GLY A 182 14.23 6.11 5.63
N VAL A 183 12.96 6.29 5.32
CA VAL A 183 12.47 6.97 4.10
C VAL A 183 11.39 7.96 4.52
N ASP A 184 11.62 9.25 4.27
CA ASP A 184 10.76 10.32 4.79
C ASP A 184 9.45 10.49 3.99
N ALA A 185 9.36 9.91 2.78
CA ALA A 185 8.21 10.03 1.90
C ALA A 185 7.16 8.91 2.12
N SER A 186 5.88 9.27 2.11
CA SER A 186 4.74 8.33 2.10
C SER A 186 4.36 7.85 0.70
N GLU A 187 4.59 8.69 -0.32
CA GLU A 187 4.42 8.42 -1.75
C GLU A 187 5.49 9.23 -2.49
N VAL A 188 6.06 8.65 -3.55
CA VAL A 188 7.04 9.34 -4.42
C VAL A 188 6.52 9.46 -5.85
N LYS A 189 7.03 10.43 -6.61
CA LYS A 189 6.68 10.64 -8.02
C LYS A 189 7.86 10.29 -8.92
N LEU A 190 7.56 9.98 -10.17
CA LEU A 190 8.60 9.81 -11.20
C LEU A 190 9.47 11.07 -11.29
N GLY A 191 10.79 10.88 -11.30
CA GLY A 191 11.77 11.96 -11.34
C GLY A 191 12.17 12.53 -9.97
N ASP A 192 11.50 12.13 -8.88
CA ASP A 192 11.91 12.53 -7.53
C ASP A 192 13.27 11.94 -7.18
N ASN A 193 14.06 12.67 -6.40
CA ASN A 193 15.31 12.18 -5.81
C ASN A 193 15.04 11.69 -4.40
N LEU A 194 14.78 10.39 -4.24
CA LEU A 194 14.46 9.79 -2.95
C LEU A 194 15.72 9.70 -2.08
N LYS A 195 15.68 10.40 -0.94
CA LYS A 195 16.70 10.27 0.10
C LYS A 195 16.38 9.06 0.98
N ILE A 196 17.35 8.16 1.12
CA ILE A 196 17.26 6.94 1.93
C ILE A 196 18.34 7.03 3.01
N ASN A 197 17.96 6.83 4.28
CA ASN A 197 18.89 6.82 5.40
C ASN A 197 19.03 5.40 5.94
N LEU A 198 20.24 4.84 5.89
CA LEU A 198 20.57 3.58 6.53
C LEU A 198 21.13 3.87 7.92
N ASN A 199 20.35 3.55 8.95
CA ASN A 199 20.67 3.76 10.35
C ASN A 199 21.16 2.46 10.98
N LEU A 200 22.32 2.49 11.61
CA LEU A 200 22.87 1.39 12.39
C LEU A 200 22.73 1.73 13.87
N ASN A 201 22.25 0.78 14.68
CA ASN A 201 22.08 1.03 16.11
C ASN A 201 23.41 1.07 16.89
N LYS A 202 24.45 0.46 16.32
CA LYS A 202 25.80 0.38 16.89
C LYS A 202 26.82 0.69 15.80
N GLN A 203 27.92 1.32 16.19
CA GLN A 203 29.05 1.50 15.29
C GLN A 203 29.66 0.12 14.96
N PRO A 204 29.82 -0.22 13.67
CA PRO A 204 30.42 -1.50 13.29
C PRO A 204 31.87 -1.63 13.77
N SER A 205 32.27 -2.84 14.17
CA SER A 205 33.67 -3.15 14.45
C SER A 205 34.45 -3.24 13.14
N GLY A 206 35.27 -2.22 12.87
CA GLY A 206 36.01 -2.09 11.61
C GLY A 206 35.11 -1.68 10.44
N SER A 207 35.65 -1.79 9.22
CA SER A 207 34.88 -1.51 8.01
C SER A 207 33.98 -2.68 7.64
N LYS A 208 32.69 -2.43 7.47
CA LYS A 208 31.70 -3.41 7.01
C LYS A 208 31.10 -2.97 5.68
N ASP A 209 30.79 -3.92 4.81
CA ASP A 209 30.10 -3.65 3.56
C ASP A 209 28.59 -3.77 3.75
N ILE A 210 27.87 -2.66 3.57
CA ILE A 210 26.41 -2.63 3.53
C ILE A 210 26.01 -2.74 2.07
N THR A 211 25.19 -3.73 1.74
CA THR A 211 24.64 -3.94 0.42
C THR A 211 23.18 -3.55 0.42
N TYR A 212 22.73 -2.80 -0.58
CA TYR A 212 21.32 -2.49 -0.79
C TYR A 212 20.86 -2.96 -2.17
N LEU A 213 19.62 -3.40 -2.23
CA LEU A 213 18.91 -3.90 -3.39
C LEU A 213 17.62 -3.11 -3.54
N ILE A 214 17.25 -2.78 -4.78
CA ILE A 214 15.98 -2.18 -5.12
C ILE A 214 15.27 -3.12 -6.08
N THR A 215 14.12 -3.62 -5.67
CA THR A 215 13.32 -4.57 -6.45
C THR A 215 11.96 -3.96 -6.79
N SER A 216 11.42 -4.30 -7.96
CA SER A 216 10.07 -3.91 -8.38
C SER A 216 9.51 -5.01 -9.27
N ARG A 217 8.22 -5.35 -9.09
CA ARG A 217 7.54 -6.44 -9.84
C ARG A 217 8.32 -7.77 -9.79
N GLY A 218 8.91 -8.09 -8.63
CA GLY A 218 9.73 -9.30 -8.44
C GLY A 218 11.10 -9.30 -9.14
N GLN A 219 11.54 -8.19 -9.73
CA GLN A 219 12.82 -8.07 -10.43
C GLN A 219 13.79 -7.12 -9.74
N LEU A 220 15.09 -7.39 -9.83
CA LEU A 220 16.15 -6.50 -9.34
C LEU A 220 16.35 -5.33 -10.32
N VAL A 221 15.98 -4.12 -9.89
CA VAL A 221 16.08 -2.89 -10.67
C VAL A 221 17.46 -2.24 -10.48
N LYS A 222 17.92 -2.16 -9.23
CA LYS A 222 19.20 -1.52 -8.89
C LYS A 222 19.81 -2.17 -7.66
N PHE A 223 21.14 -2.14 -7.57
CA PHE A 223 21.85 -2.55 -6.37
C PHE A 223 23.07 -1.65 -6.16
N GLY A 224 23.60 -1.68 -4.95
CA GLY A 224 24.85 -1.00 -4.64
C GLY A 224 25.44 -1.47 -3.33
N ARG A 225 26.68 -1.03 -3.09
CA ARG A 225 27.42 -1.34 -1.87
C ARG A 225 28.04 -0.07 -1.30
N HIS A 226 28.02 0.05 0.01
CA HIS A 226 28.66 1.11 0.75
C HIS A 226 29.54 0.53 1.85
N LYS A 227 30.82 0.90 1.87
CA LYS A 227 31.76 0.45 2.89
C LYS A 227 31.75 1.44 4.05
N THR A 228 31.47 0.95 5.26
CA THR A 228 31.47 1.78 6.47
C THR A 228 32.89 2.12 6.90
N ILE A 229 33.06 3.34 7.37
CA ILE A 229 34.29 3.93 7.93
C ILE A 229 33.90 4.58 9.26
N GLY A 230 33.26 3.81 10.15
CA GLY A 230 32.82 4.26 11.47
C GLY A 230 31.52 5.08 11.51
N GLN A 231 30.85 5.31 10.36
CA GLN A 231 29.52 5.94 10.37
C GLN A 231 28.45 4.97 10.88
N VAL A 232 27.47 5.52 11.60
CA VAL A 232 26.22 4.85 12.00
C VAL A 232 25.02 5.31 11.18
N LEU A 233 25.17 6.36 10.38
CA LEU A 233 24.16 6.90 9.47
C LEU A 233 24.78 7.02 8.08
N ILE A 234 24.14 6.43 7.07
CA ILE A 234 24.57 6.51 5.68
C ILE A 234 23.38 6.99 4.85
N SER A 235 23.53 8.11 4.16
CA SER A 235 22.50 8.64 3.28
C SER A 235 22.79 8.27 1.82
N LEU A 236 21.78 7.76 1.14
CA LEU A 236 21.79 7.46 -0.29
C LEU A 236 20.73 8.32 -0.97
N ILE A 237 20.98 8.69 -2.23
CA ILE A 237 19.98 9.36 -3.07
C ILE A 237 19.74 8.48 -4.29
N VAL A 238 18.47 8.15 -4.52
CA VAL A 238 18.05 7.31 -5.64
C VAL A 238 16.99 8.06 -6.46
N PRO A 239 17.25 8.32 -7.75
CA PRO A 239 16.23 8.89 -8.63
C PRO A 239 15.15 7.84 -8.90
N VAL A 240 13.88 8.23 -8.74
CA VAL A 240 12.72 7.38 -9.01
C VAL A 240 12.49 7.31 -10.52
N THR A 241 12.49 6.09 -11.06
CA THR A 241 12.38 5.83 -12.51
C THR A 241 11.12 5.03 -12.84
N GLN A 242 10.78 4.93 -14.13
CA GLN A 242 9.59 4.21 -14.60
C GLN A 242 9.61 2.72 -14.25
N GLU A 243 10.80 2.13 -14.13
CA GLU A 243 10.97 0.72 -13.75
C GLU A 243 10.56 0.43 -12.30
N MET A 244 10.31 1.46 -11.50
CA MET A 244 9.90 1.37 -10.10
C MET A 244 8.38 1.47 -9.90
N LEU A 245 7.58 1.60 -10.96
CA LEU A 245 6.11 1.62 -10.89
C LEU A 245 5.49 0.22 -10.74
N PRO A 246 4.30 0.08 -10.11
CA PRO A 246 3.62 1.11 -9.32
C PRO A 246 4.25 1.26 -7.92
N SER A 247 5.06 0.29 -7.52
CA SER A 247 5.78 0.30 -6.25
C SER A 247 7.11 -0.45 -6.35
N PHE A 248 7.99 -0.20 -5.38
CA PHE A 248 9.27 -0.88 -5.28
C PHE A 248 9.66 -1.12 -3.82
N ARG A 249 10.57 -2.07 -3.61
CA ARG A 249 11.11 -2.41 -2.31
C ARG A 249 12.59 -2.06 -2.26
N ILE A 250 13.03 -1.55 -1.12
CA ILE A 250 14.44 -1.38 -0.80
C ILE A 250 14.76 -2.42 0.26
N VAL A 251 15.77 -3.26 0.01
CA VAL A 251 16.31 -4.22 0.99
C VAL A 251 17.76 -3.84 1.25
N ALA A 252 18.16 -3.69 2.50
CA ALA A 252 19.54 -3.40 2.87
C ALA A 252 20.01 -4.36 3.95
N PHE A 253 21.26 -4.83 3.84
CA PHE A 253 21.81 -5.79 4.77
C PHE A 253 23.34 -5.65 4.92
N TYR A 254 23.86 -6.16 6.03
CA TYR A 254 25.28 -6.33 6.27
C TYR A 254 25.55 -7.47 7.24
N HIS A 255 26.83 -7.83 7.39
CA HIS A 255 27.29 -8.89 8.29
C HIS A 255 28.03 -8.29 9.50
N PRO A 256 27.39 -8.17 10.68
CA PRO A 256 28.05 -7.72 11.90
C PRO A 256 29.19 -8.66 12.29
N THR A 257 28.95 -9.96 12.17
CA THR A 257 29.92 -11.06 12.35
C THR A 257 29.83 -12.00 11.15
N ASP A 258 30.78 -12.91 10.99
CA ASP A 258 30.84 -13.79 9.80
C ASP A 258 29.63 -14.74 9.69
N ASN A 259 28.97 -15.04 10.82
CA ASN A 259 27.86 -15.99 10.89
C ASN A 259 26.48 -15.32 11.08
N GLU A 260 26.40 -13.99 10.99
CA GLU A 260 25.15 -13.26 11.19
C GLU A 260 24.90 -12.29 10.04
N VAL A 261 23.66 -12.29 9.54
CA VAL A 261 23.15 -11.28 8.62
C VAL A 261 22.10 -10.46 9.34
N VAL A 262 22.23 -9.14 9.25
CA VAL A 262 21.23 -8.20 9.74
C VAL A 262 20.74 -7.38 8.56
N SER A 263 19.43 -7.27 8.44
CA SER A 263 18.77 -6.70 7.29
C SER A 263 17.54 -5.91 7.68
N ASP A 264 17.12 -5.05 6.77
CA ASP A 264 15.84 -4.37 6.80
C ASP A 264 15.30 -4.22 5.38
N SER A 265 13.98 -4.06 5.29
CA SER A 265 13.29 -3.78 4.04
C SER A 265 12.22 -2.73 4.24
N VAL A 266 11.97 -1.94 3.20
CA VAL A 266 10.88 -0.97 3.15
C VAL A 266 10.23 -1.01 1.78
N TRP A 267 8.91 -1.00 1.75
CA TRP A 267 8.11 -0.83 0.55
C TRP A 267 7.80 0.66 0.34
N VAL A 268 7.89 1.11 -0.92
CA VAL A 268 7.70 2.51 -1.31
C VAL A 268 6.66 2.57 -2.43
N ASP A 269 5.61 3.35 -2.17
CA ASP A 269 4.54 3.63 -3.13
C ASP A 269 5.00 4.69 -4.15
N VAL A 270 4.76 4.44 -5.43
CA VAL A 270 5.02 5.41 -6.49
C VAL A 270 3.70 5.84 -7.09
N LYS A 271 3.48 7.15 -7.19
CA LYS A 271 2.25 7.68 -7.76
C LYS A 271 1.97 7.10 -9.16
N ASP A 272 0.86 6.37 -9.25
CA ASP A 272 0.36 5.79 -10.49
C ASP A 272 0.32 6.80 -11.62
N SER A 273 1.05 6.50 -12.68
CA SER A 273 1.09 7.29 -13.90
C SER A 273 1.31 6.39 -15.11
N CYS A 274 1.14 6.93 -16.31
CA CYS A 274 1.56 6.21 -17.51
C CYS A 274 3.09 6.17 -17.56
N MET A 275 3.67 5.02 -17.91
CA MET A 275 5.11 4.93 -18.21
C MET A 275 5.47 5.85 -19.39
N GLY A 276 4.55 5.96 -20.35
CA GLY A 276 4.70 6.79 -21.54
C GLY A 276 3.83 8.03 -21.55
N SER A 277 3.89 8.76 -22.65
CA SER A 277 2.99 9.89 -22.91
C SER A 277 1.92 9.52 -23.94
N LEU A 278 0.67 9.93 -23.68
CA LEU A 278 -0.42 9.90 -24.65
C LEU A 278 -1.39 11.04 -24.38
N THR A 279 -1.54 11.95 -25.34
CA THR A 279 -2.52 13.04 -25.27
C THR A 279 -3.40 13.06 -26.51
N LEU A 280 -4.68 13.33 -26.28
CA LEU A 280 -5.69 13.52 -27.31
C LEU A 280 -6.18 14.96 -27.22
N GLU A 281 -5.94 15.74 -28.26
CA GLU A 281 -6.27 17.16 -28.32
C GLU A 281 -7.12 17.45 -29.55
N GLN A 282 -8.02 18.42 -29.45
CA GLN A 282 -8.67 18.95 -30.63
C GLN A 282 -7.64 19.74 -31.43
N ALA A 283 -7.44 19.39 -32.70
CA ALA A 283 -6.49 20.13 -33.54
C ALA A 283 -6.96 21.57 -33.79
N ARG A 284 -8.29 21.80 -33.73
CA ARG A 284 -8.92 23.11 -33.81
C ARG A 284 -9.98 23.21 -32.72
N PRO A 285 -9.73 23.96 -31.63
CA PRO A 285 -10.72 24.13 -30.56
C PRO A 285 -12.00 24.78 -31.10
N ALA A 286 -13.14 24.15 -30.83
CA ALA A 286 -14.47 24.71 -31.12
C ALA A 286 -15.39 24.46 -29.92
N ALA A 287 -16.37 25.35 -29.71
CA ALA A 287 -17.33 25.23 -28.61
C ALA A 287 -18.32 24.08 -28.81
N SER A 288 -18.67 23.77 -30.07
CA SER A 288 -19.55 22.68 -30.45
C SER A 288 -19.27 22.24 -31.89
N TYR A 289 -19.73 21.05 -32.24
CA TYR A 289 -19.69 20.50 -33.58
C TYR A 289 -21.09 20.12 -34.01
N GLU A 290 -21.49 20.48 -35.22
CA GLU A 290 -22.74 20.03 -35.81
C GLU A 290 -22.61 18.59 -36.33
N PRO A 291 -23.72 17.84 -36.41
CA PRO A 291 -23.71 16.50 -37.00
C PRO A 291 -23.09 16.50 -38.40
N ARG A 292 -22.27 15.47 -38.68
CA ARG A 292 -21.55 15.27 -39.96
C ARG A 292 -20.42 16.26 -40.26
N TRP A 293 -20.12 17.20 -39.36
CA TRP A 293 -18.97 18.07 -39.52
C TRP A 293 -17.66 17.32 -39.31
N MET A 294 -16.62 17.74 -40.04
CA MET A 294 -15.29 17.18 -39.86
C MET A 294 -14.70 17.62 -38.52
N PHE A 295 -14.33 16.63 -37.71
CA PHE A 295 -13.59 16.82 -36.48
C PHE A 295 -12.13 16.39 -36.69
N SER A 296 -11.18 17.25 -36.32
CA SER A 296 -9.74 16.95 -36.40
C SER A 296 -9.19 16.70 -35.01
N LEU A 297 -8.73 15.46 -34.77
CA LEU A 297 -8.10 15.04 -33.52
C LEU A 297 -6.58 14.95 -33.71
N LYS A 298 -5.83 15.61 -32.83
CA LYS A 298 -4.38 15.46 -32.72
C LYS A 298 -4.08 14.42 -31.64
N VAL A 299 -3.37 13.36 -32.03
CA VAL A 299 -2.90 12.31 -31.13
C VAL A 299 -1.39 12.47 -30.99
N SER A 300 -0.91 12.68 -29.76
CA SER A 300 0.52 12.77 -29.47
C SER A 300 0.89 11.68 -28.48
N GLY A 301 2.01 11.00 -28.68
CA GLY A 301 2.50 10.00 -27.76
C GLY A 301 3.90 9.54 -28.14
N ASP A 302 4.37 8.49 -27.49
CA ASP A 302 5.76 8.05 -27.64
C ASP A 302 6.05 7.49 -29.05
N PRO A 303 7.27 7.65 -29.58
CA PRO A 303 7.64 7.16 -30.90
C PRO A 303 7.42 5.65 -31.04
N GLY A 304 6.71 5.25 -32.10
CA GLY A 304 6.41 3.84 -32.38
C GLY A 304 5.21 3.28 -31.60
N ALA A 305 4.50 4.10 -30.82
CA ALA A 305 3.30 3.66 -30.11
C ALA A 305 2.15 3.29 -31.06
N THR A 306 1.49 2.16 -30.78
CA THR A 306 0.24 1.76 -31.43
C THR A 306 -0.94 2.31 -30.64
N VAL A 307 -1.74 3.18 -31.25
CA VAL A 307 -2.89 3.81 -30.58
C VAL A 307 -4.20 3.25 -31.10
N GLY A 308 -4.98 2.63 -30.21
CA GLY A 308 -6.37 2.24 -30.46
C GLY A 308 -7.33 3.36 -30.08
N LEU A 309 -8.23 3.74 -30.98
CA LEU A 309 -9.22 4.80 -30.76
C LEU A 309 -10.63 4.22 -30.81
N VAL A 310 -11.49 4.69 -29.92
CA VAL A 310 -12.93 4.40 -29.92
C VAL A 310 -13.70 5.68 -29.55
N ALA A 311 -14.76 5.97 -30.30
CA ALA A 311 -15.71 7.02 -29.98
C ALA A 311 -16.96 6.37 -29.36
N VAL A 312 -17.39 6.87 -28.21
CA VAL A 312 -18.53 6.31 -27.46
C VAL A 312 -19.49 7.44 -27.14
N ASP A 313 -20.79 7.22 -27.39
CA ASP A 313 -21.83 8.16 -27.00
C ASP A 313 -21.87 8.32 -25.48
N LYS A 314 -22.04 9.56 -25.00
CA LYS A 314 -22.08 9.88 -23.57
C LYS A 314 -23.18 9.10 -22.83
N GLY A 315 -24.33 8.87 -23.47
CA GLY A 315 -25.43 8.10 -22.89
C GLY A 315 -25.02 6.67 -22.58
N VAL A 316 -24.26 6.01 -23.46
CA VAL A 316 -23.75 4.64 -23.23
C VAL A 316 -22.60 4.65 -22.21
N TYR A 317 -21.72 5.64 -22.30
CA TYR A 317 -20.52 5.73 -21.47
C TYR A 317 -20.84 5.90 -19.98
N VAL A 318 -21.92 6.61 -19.64
CA VAL A 318 -22.33 6.84 -18.24
C VAL A 318 -23.01 5.62 -17.63
N LEU A 319 -23.69 4.79 -18.43
CA LEU A 319 -24.50 3.67 -17.91
C LEU A 319 -23.69 2.52 -17.33
N ASN A 320 -22.44 2.31 -17.78
CA ASN A 320 -21.63 1.16 -17.33
C ASN A 320 -20.15 1.48 -17.14
N SER A 321 -19.82 2.17 -16.05
CA SER A 321 -18.44 2.49 -15.68
C SER A 321 -17.67 1.30 -15.09
N LYS A 322 -18.36 0.28 -14.57
CA LYS A 322 -17.75 -0.82 -13.79
C LYS A 322 -16.75 -1.65 -14.61
N HIS A 323 -17.03 -1.92 -15.88
CA HIS A 323 -16.18 -2.76 -16.73
C HIS A 323 -15.14 -1.99 -17.53
N ARG A 324 -15.08 -0.66 -17.36
CA ARG A 324 -14.12 0.16 -18.10
C ARG A 324 -12.70 -0.10 -17.61
N LEU A 325 -11.79 -0.32 -18.56
CA LEU A 325 -10.36 -0.38 -18.29
C LEU A 325 -9.85 1.03 -17.95
N THR A 326 -9.13 1.15 -16.85
CA THR A 326 -8.52 2.40 -16.39
C THR A 326 -7.06 2.13 -16.04
N GLN A 327 -6.23 3.18 -16.03
CA GLN A 327 -4.82 3.05 -15.66
C GLN A 327 -4.67 2.44 -14.26
N LYS A 328 -5.50 2.88 -13.32
CA LYS A 328 -5.54 2.33 -11.95
C LYS A 328 -5.74 0.80 -11.96
N LYS A 329 -6.73 0.28 -12.71
CA LYS A 329 -6.97 -1.16 -12.78
C LYS A 329 -5.80 -1.95 -13.38
N ILE A 330 -5.03 -1.34 -14.29
CA ILE A 330 -3.82 -1.96 -14.83
C ILE A 330 -2.77 -2.08 -13.72
N TRP A 331 -2.53 -0.99 -12.98
CA TRP A 331 -1.57 -1.00 -11.88
C TRP A 331 -1.99 -1.89 -10.72
N ASP A 332 -3.27 -1.89 -10.35
CA ASP A 332 -3.84 -2.79 -9.34
C ASP A 332 -3.61 -4.28 -9.72
N GLU A 333 -3.58 -4.62 -11.02
CA GLU A 333 -3.30 -5.97 -11.48
C GLU A 333 -1.79 -6.27 -11.52
N VAL A 334 -0.97 -5.31 -11.94
CA VAL A 334 0.50 -5.44 -11.97
C VAL A 334 1.07 -5.56 -10.56
N GLU A 335 0.51 -4.84 -9.58
CA GLU A 335 0.95 -4.86 -8.19
C GLU A 335 0.81 -6.25 -7.55
N LYS A 336 -0.14 -7.07 -8.02
CA LYS A 336 -0.29 -8.47 -7.60
C LYS A 336 0.89 -9.37 -7.99
N TYR A 337 1.75 -8.91 -8.89
CA TYR A 337 2.98 -9.62 -9.27
C TYR A 337 4.19 -9.22 -8.42
N ASP A 338 4.06 -8.31 -7.45
CA ASP A 338 5.07 -8.17 -6.39
C ASP A 338 5.13 -9.48 -5.59
N THR A 339 6.34 -10.03 -5.46
CA THR A 339 6.57 -11.30 -4.76
C THR A 339 6.71 -11.14 -3.25
N GLY A 340 6.81 -9.90 -2.75
CA GLY A 340 6.87 -9.64 -1.31
C GLY A 340 5.49 -9.65 -0.64
N CYS A 341 5.44 -10.10 0.61
CA CYS A 341 4.20 -10.34 1.34
C CYS A 341 3.89 -9.25 2.39
N THR A 342 4.89 -8.47 2.80
CA THR A 342 4.73 -7.46 3.87
C THR A 342 5.24 -6.09 3.41
N PRO A 343 4.82 -4.97 4.02
CA PRO A 343 5.29 -3.63 3.64
C PRO A 343 6.74 -3.33 4.08
N GLY A 344 7.41 -4.24 4.78
CA GLY A 344 8.78 -4.08 5.20
C GLY A 344 9.11 -4.79 6.50
N GLY A 345 10.39 -4.75 6.86
CA GLY A 345 10.94 -5.49 8.00
C GLY A 345 10.84 -7.00 7.82
N GLY A 346 10.82 -7.70 8.95
CA GLY A 346 10.77 -9.16 9.01
C GLY A 346 11.12 -9.63 10.41
N LYS A 347 10.83 -10.90 10.72
CA LYS A 347 11.08 -11.46 12.06
C LYS A 347 12.56 -11.45 12.46
N ASN A 348 13.45 -11.67 11.49
CA ASN A 348 14.91 -11.74 11.65
C ASN A 348 15.59 -11.49 10.29
N GLY A 349 16.92 -11.63 10.23
CA GLY A 349 17.71 -11.28 9.05
C GLY A 349 17.30 -12.01 7.77
N LEU A 350 16.98 -13.30 7.86
CA LEU A 350 16.50 -14.09 6.72
C LEU A 350 15.03 -13.83 6.42
N GLY A 351 14.22 -13.63 7.46
CA GLY A 351 12.79 -13.31 7.34
C GLY A 351 12.54 -12.04 6.54
N VAL A 352 13.42 -11.04 6.63
CA VAL A 352 13.34 -9.80 5.82
C VAL A 352 13.45 -10.10 4.32
N PHE A 353 14.35 -11.00 3.90
CA PHE A 353 14.47 -11.38 2.50
C PHE A 353 13.24 -12.16 2.03
N PHE A 354 12.80 -13.13 2.83
CA PHE A 354 11.62 -13.93 2.54
C PHE A 354 10.36 -13.05 2.40
N ASP A 355 10.10 -12.18 3.36
CA ASP A 355 8.95 -11.26 3.36
C ASP A 355 9.02 -10.23 2.23
N ALA A 356 10.23 -9.92 1.73
CA ALA A 356 10.46 -9.06 0.57
C ALA A 356 10.45 -9.82 -0.77
N GLY A 357 10.16 -11.12 -0.78
CA GLY A 357 10.06 -11.94 -2.00
C GLY A 357 11.41 -12.36 -2.58
N LEU A 358 12.44 -12.47 -1.74
CA LEU A 358 13.80 -12.86 -2.10
C LEU A 358 14.23 -14.15 -1.39
N LEU A 359 15.05 -14.93 -2.09
CA LEU A 359 15.77 -16.06 -1.50
C LEU A 359 17.20 -15.62 -1.14
N PHE A 360 17.61 -15.87 0.09
CA PHE A 360 18.97 -15.63 0.56
C PHE A 360 19.64 -16.96 0.90
N GLU A 361 20.79 -17.22 0.30
CA GLU A 361 21.61 -18.40 0.57
C GLU A 361 23.02 -17.92 0.93
N SER A 362 23.58 -18.51 1.99
CA SER A 362 24.94 -18.24 2.47
C SER A 362 25.67 -19.57 2.64
N SER A 363 26.98 -19.56 2.46
CA SER A 363 27.83 -20.74 2.65
C SER A 363 28.07 -21.13 4.12
N THR A 364 27.50 -20.36 5.04
CA THR A 364 27.67 -20.47 6.50
C THR A 364 26.55 -21.26 7.15
#